data_AF-A0A534A5V6-F1
#
_entry.id   AF-A0A534A5V6-F1
#
_cell.length_a   1.000
_cell.length_b   1.000
_cell.length_c   1.000
_cell.angle_alpha   90.00
_cell.angle_beta   90.00
_cell.angle_gamma   90.00
#
_symmetry.space_group_name_H-M   'P 1'
#
loop_
_entity.id
_entity.type
_entity.pdbx_description
1 polymer ?
#
loop_
_entity_poly.entity_id
_entity_poly.type
_entity_poly.pdbx_seq_one_letter_code
_entity_poly.pdbx_strand_id
1 'polypeptide(L)'
;MLAASCCSSAWAADADQSGKVSVTLNYVRAVQSNGAPDPGHDKDCTEQLKQPSSRYIGMPVSTSYSIDPKTLIESATSTFPSPVSTKPIQLSAKLGPLGIAGVYAFGAFRPAALPDAYVLFQIGLDFKNPVSTFLVLNPPNVGYNCSISSSKRAPALSDFASPVSK
;
A
#
# COMPACT_ATOMS: atom_id res chain seq x y z
N MET A 1 18.12 9.73 -52.84
CA MET A 1 16.99 9.07 -52.15
C MET A 1 17.45 8.73 -50.74
N LEU A 2 17.07 9.52 -49.73
CA LEU A 2 17.32 9.19 -48.34
C LEU A 2 16.13 8.37 -47.81
N ALA A 3 16.38 7.13 -47.42
CA ALA A 3 15.40 6.26 -46.79
C ALA A 3 15.20 6.71 -45.32
N ALA A 4 13.98 7.13 -44.99
CA ALA A 4 13.58 7.40 -43.63
C ALA A 4 13.38 6.07 -42.89
N SER A 5 14.27 5.79 -41.93
CA SER A 5 14.11 4.65 -41.02
C SER A 5 13.15 5.05 -39.90
N CYS A 6 11.88 4.66 -40.02
CA CYS A 6 10.88 4.83 -38.98
C CYS A 6 11.10 3.78 -37.89
N CYS A 7 11.91 4.11 -36.87
CA CYS A 7 11.95 3.34 -35.63
C CYS A 7 10.61 3.51 -34.90
N SER A 8 9.70 2.54 -35.11
CA SER A 8 8.48 2.42 -34.31
C SER A 8 8.87 1.75 -32.98
N SER A 9 8.97 2.53 -31.91
CA SER A 9 9.07 2.01 -30.55
C SER A 9 7.69 1.50 -30.11
N ALA A 10 7.44 0.21 -30.34
CA ALA A 10 6.31 -0.48 -29.74
C ALA A 10 6.52 -0.50 -28.21
N TRP A 11 5.72 0.26 -27.48
CA TRP A 11 5.66 0.17 -26.03
C TRP A 11 5.07 -1.19 -25.67
N ALA A 12 5.89 -2.08 -25.12
CA ALA A 12 5.45 -3.38 -24.62
C ALA A 12 4.62 -3.16 -23.34
N ALA A 13 3.33 -2.86 -23.49
CA ALA A 13 2.36 -2.73 -22.40
C ALA A 13 1.74 -4.08 -21.97
N ASP A 14 2.37 -5.21 -22.32
CA ASP A 14 1.67 -6.49 -22.47
C ASP A 14 2.44 -7.72 -21.93
N ALA A 15 3.49 -7.51 -21.14
CA ALA A 15 4.23 -8.60 -20.49
C ALA A 15 3.90 -8.63 -19.00
N ASP A 16 3.92 -9.82 -18.39
CA ASP A 16 3.82 -10.00 -16.94
C ASP A 16 4.81 -9.08 -16.23
N GLN A 17 4.31 -8.33 -15.25
CA GLN A 17 5.11 -7.40 -14.48
C GLN A 17 5.22 -7.89 -13.05
N SER A 18 6.45 -8.21 -12.67
CA SER A 18 6.82 -8.58 -11.32
C SER A 18 7.86 -7.62 -10.78
N GLY A 19 7.76 -7.31 -9.49
CA GLY A 19 8.69 -6.38 -8.87
C GLY A 19 8.67 -6.47 -7.35
N LYS A 20 9.67 -5.81 -6.75
CA LYS A 20 9.76 -5.62 -5.31
C LYS A 20 10.01 -4.16 -5.02
N VAL A 21 9.17 -3.57 -4.18
CA VAL A 21 9.25 -2.17 -3.76
C VAL A 21 9.37 -2.09 -2.25
N SER A 22 9.94 -1.00 -1.75
CA SER A 22 10.02 -0.72 -0.32
C SER A 22 9.58 0.71 -0.06
N VAL A 23 8.70 0.89 0.94
CA VAL A 23 8.19 2.18 1.38
C VAL A 23 8.25 2.26 2.91
N THR A 24 8.17 3.47 3.45
CA THR A 24 8.16 3.70 4.90
C THR A 24 6.84 4.31 5.33
N LEU A 25 6.19 3.72 6.34
CA LEU A 25 4.94 4.21 6.90
C LEU A 25 5.21 5.39 7.85
N ASN A 26 4.65 6.57 7.57
CA ASN A 26 4.94 7.78 8.36
C ASN A 26 3.71 8.64 8.63
N TYR A 27 2.66 8.53 7.82
CA TYR A 27 1.55 9.46 7.83
C TYR A 27 0.34 8.82 8.51
N VAL A 28 0.09 9.26 9.74
CA VAL A 28 -1.00 8.76 10.58
C VAL A 28 -2.24 9.61 10.42
N ARG A 29 -3.41 8.95 10.40
CA ARG A 29 -4.73 9.56 10.39
C ARG A 29 -5.70 8.68 11.17
N ALA A 30 -6.66 9.28 11.85
CA ALA A 30 -7.81 8.57 12.38
C ALA A 30 -8.92 8.48 11.32
N VAL A 31 -9.64 7.36 11.35
CA VAL A 31 -10.82 7.12 10.50
C VAL A 31 -11.93 6.46 11.30
N GLN A 32 -13.17 6.79 10.99
CA GLN A 32 -14.35 6.14 11.55
C GLN A 32 -14.45 4.68 11.09
N SER A 33 -15.34 3.89 11.68
CA SER A 33 -15.55 2.48 11.29
C SER A 33 -15.97 2.28 9.83
N ASN A 34 -16.59 3.30 9.21
CA ASN A 34 -16.94 3.32 7.79
C ASN A 34 -15.79 3.80 6.87
N GLY A 35 -14.62 4.13 7.43
CA GLY A 35 -13.46 4.63 6.71
C GLY A 35 -13.44 6.14 6.47
N ALA A 36 -14.46 6.89 6.90
CA ALA A 36 -14.47 8.34 6.79
C ALA A 36 -13.37 8.97 7.66
N PRO A 37 -12.70 10.06 7.21
CA PRO A 37 -11.69 10.74 8.02
C PRO A 37 -12.24 11.24 9.36
N ASP A 38 -11.47 11.09 10.42
CA ASP A 38 -11.79 11.60 11.75
C ASP A 38 -10.60 12.38 12.36
N PRO A 39 -10.28 13.57 11.83
CA PRO A 39 -9.07 14.29 12.19
C PRO A 39 -9.02 14.71 13.67
N GLY A 40 -10.15 14.67 14.39
CA GLY A 40 -10.19 14.94 15.83
C GLY A 40 -9.35 13.96 16.65
N HIS A 41 -9.10 12.76 16.13
CA HIS A 41 -8.36 11.69 16.81
C HIS A 41 -6.98 11.39 16.18
N ASP A 42 -6.50 12.22 15.24
CA ASP A 42 -5.19 12.03 14.57
C ASP A 42 -4.03 11.99 15.58
N LYS A 43 -4.12 12.82 16.63
CA LYS A 43 -3.12 12.86 17.70
C LYS A 43 -3.10 11.57 18.50
N ASP A 44 -4.27 11.06 18.89
CA ASP A 44 -4.39 9.83 19.66
C ASP A 44 -3.84 8.65 18.88
N CYS A 45 -4.18 8.54 17.59
CA CYS A 45 -3.60 7.54 16.71
C CYS A 45 -2.08 7.69 16.57
N THR A 46 -1.57 8.92 16.46
CA THR A 46 -0.13 9.15 16.38
C THR A 46 0.59 8.66 17.63
N GLU A 47 0.05 8.93 18.82
CA GLU A 47 0.62 8.47 20.08
C GLU A 47 0.52 6.95 20.24
N GLN A 48 -0.62 6.36 19.86
CA GLN A 48 -0.82 4.91 19.86
C GLN A 48 0.20 4.20 18.96
N LEU A 49 0.35 4.65 17.71
CA LEU A 49 1.20 4.01 16.70
C LEU A 49 2.71 4.27 16.87
N LYS A 50 3.10 5.06 17.87
CA LYS A 50 4.49 5.25 18.31
C LYS A 50 4.85 4.39 19.53
N GLN A 51 3.87 3.83 20.24
CA GLN A 51 4.15 3.11 21.47
C GLN A 51 5.08 1.91 21.22
N PRO A 52 5.93 1.53 22.18
CA PRO A 52 6.77 0.35 22.06
C PRO A 52 6.01 -0.95 21.77
N SER A 53 4.73 -1.02 22.13
CA SER A 53 3.82 -2.14 21.86
C SER A 53 3.05 -2.03 20.53
N SER A 54 3.24 -0.96 19.75
CA SER A 54 2.50 -0.68 18.52
C SER A 54 3.34 0.19 17.57
N ARG A 55 4.54 -0.28 17.21
CA ARG A 55 5.58 0.49 16.51
C ARG A 55 5.38 0.51 14.99
N TYR A 56 4.44 1.31 14.51
CA TYR A 56 4.16 1.45 13.07
C TYR A 56 4.84 2.66 12.43
N ILE A 57 5.05 3.75 13.17
CA ILE A 57 5.69 4.94 12.60
C ILE A 57 7.16 4.66 12.29
N GLY A 58 7.58 4.97 11.06
CA GLY A 58 8.90 4.67 10.53
C GLY A 58 9.07 3.22 10.07
N MET A 59 8.00 2.40 10.08
CA MET A 59 8.07 1.00 9.70
C MET A 59 8.37 0.85 8.20
N PRO A 60 9.46 0.14 7.82
CA PRO A 60 9.68 -0.25 6.44
C PRO A 60 8.73 -1.40 6.06
N VAL A 61 8.08 -1.26 4.91
CA VAL A 61 7.25 -2.30 4.31
C VAL A 61 7.82 -2.60 2.93
N SER A 62 8.19 -3.86 2.70
CA SER A 62 8.59 -4.33 1.39
C SER A 62 7.49 -5.16 0.77
N THR A 63 7.07 -4.86 -0.45
CA THR A 63 6.03 -5.61 -1.15
C THR A 63 6.61 -6.20 -2.43
N SER A 64 6.52 -7.52 -2.56
CA SER A 64 6.70 -8.20 -3.83
C SER A 64 5.34 -8.35 -4.52
N TYR A 65 5.26 -8.08 -5.81
CA TYR A 65 4.04 -8.23 -6.61
C TYR A 65 4.32 -8.98 -7.92
N SER A 66 3.28 -9.61 -8.46
CA SER A 66 3.22 -10.17 -9.81
C SER A 66 1.85 -9.87 -10.40
N ILE A 67 1.83 -9.28 -11.59
CA ILE A 67 0.65 -8.77 -12.28
C ILE A 67 0.74 -9.22 -13.74
N ASP A 68 -0.19 -10.07 -14.16
CA ASP A 68 -0.43 -10.37 -15.57
C ASP A 68 -1.73 -9.67 -16.00
N PRO A 69 -1.63 -8.56 -16.76
CA PRO A 69 -2.81 -7.80 -17.18
C PRO A 69 -3.67 -8.53 -18.22
N LYS A 70 -3.16 -9.61 -18.85
CA LYS A 70 -3.91 -10.39 -19.85
C LYS A 70 -4.76 -11.47 -19.21
N THR A 71 -4.19 -12.20 -18.26
CA THR A 71 -4.91 -13.27 -17.55
C THR A 71 -5.65 -12.77 -16.32
N LEU A 72 -5.40 -11.51 -15.91
CA LEU A 72 -5.91 -10.90 -14.67
C LEU A 72 -5.43 -11.63 -13.41
N ILE A 73 -4.36 -12.42 -13.52
CA ILE A 73 -3.71 -13.05 -12.38
C ILE A 73 -2.84 -12.00 -11.70
N GLU A 74 -3.20 -11.70 -10.45
CA GLU A 74 -2.53 -10.68 -9.65
C GLU A 74 -2.25 -11.23 -8.25
N SER A 75 -1.05 -11.00 -7.74
CA SER A 75 -0.68 -11.34 -6.36
C SER A 75 0.31 -10.35 -5.78
N ALA A 76 0.22 -10.13 -4.47
CA ALA A 76 1.23 -9.37 -3.74
C ALA A 76 1.48 -9.98 -2.36
N THR A 77 2.68 -9.80 -1.84
CA THR A 77 3.05 -10.16 -0.47
C THR A 77 3.83 -9.01 0.14
N SER A 78 3.28 -8.43 1.22
CA SER A 78 3.97 -7.42 2.02
C SER A 78 4.70 -8.07 3.18
N THR A 79 5.92 -7.61 3.41
CA THR A 79 6.83 -8.07 4.45
C THR A 79 7.28 -6.87 5.28
N PHE A 80 7.18 -6.98 6.61
CA PHE A 80 7.39 -5.87 7.53
C PHE A 80 7.84 -6.38 8.91
N PRO A 81 8.56 -5.58 9.71
CA PRO A 81 8.87 -5.97 11.09
C PRO A 81 7.60 -6.02 11.94
N SER A 82 7.59 -6.89 12.95
CA SER A 82 6.46 -6.98 13.89
C SER A 82 6.27 -5.65 14.64
N PRO A 83 5.06 -5.07 14.62
CA PRO A 83 4.78 -3.83 15.35
C PRO A 83 4.73 -4.03 16.87
N VAL A 84 4.50 -5.27 17.33
CA VAL A 84 4.23 -5.59 18.74
C VAL A 84 5.36 -6.36 19.42
N SER A 85 6.20 -7.11 18.69
CA SER A 85 7.24 -7.96 19.29
C SER A 85 8.50 -7.16 19.66
N THR A 86 9.02 -7.29 20.88
CA THR A 86 10.32 -6.68 21.24
C THR A 86 11.53 -7.31 20.55
N LYS A 87 11.37 -8.51 19.99
CA LYS A 87 12.39 -9.18 19.15
C LYS A 87 12.22 -8.79 17.68
N PRO A 88 13.30 -8.73 16.89
CA PRO A 88 13.24 -8.50 15.45
C PRO A 88 12.61 -9.71 14.75
N ILE A 89 11.29 -9.72 14.68
CA ILE A 89 10.51 -10.72 13.96
C ILE A 89 10.00 -10.05 12.69
N GLN A 90 10.25 -10.67 11.54
CA GLN A 90 9.68 -10.24 10.29
C GLN A 90 8.38 -11.01 10.02
N LEU A 91 7.34 -10.28 9.66
CA LEU A 91 6.00 -10.78 9.36
C LEU A 91 5.74 -10.64 7.86
N SER A 92 4.85 -11.48 7.35
CA SER A 92 4.39 -11.43 5.96
C SER A 92 2.87 -11.52 5.88
N ALA A 93 2.27 -10.72 5.00
CA ALA A 93 0.86 -10.77 4.66
C ALA A 93 0.72 -11.03 3.15
N LYS A 94 0.05 -12.13 2.79
CA LYS A 94 -0.39 -12.37 1.41
C LYS A 94 -1.60 -11.49 1.13
N LEU A 95 -1.54 -10.72 0.05
CA LEU A 95 -2.57 -9.77 -0.33
C LEU A 95 -3.29 -10.28 -1.58
N GLY A 96 -4.63 -10.28 -1.53
CA GLY A 96 -5.46 -10.57 -2.69
C GLY A 96 -5.73 -9.30 -3.50
N PRO A 97 -5.96 -9.41 -4.82
CA PRO A 97 -6.34 -8.27 -5.64
C PRO A 97 -7.71 -7.70 -5.21
N LEU A 98 -7.81 -6.37 -5.17
CA LEU A 98 -9.04 -5.63 -4.87
C LEU A 98 -9.69 -5.04 -6.12
N GLY A 99 -9.10 -5.29 -7.30
CA GLY A 99 -9.55 -4.80 -8.60
C GLY A 99 -8.70 -3.64 -9.12
N ILE A 100 -9.00 -3.25 -10.36
CA ILE A 100 -8.27 -2.22 -11.11
C ILE A 100 -9.22 -1.04 -11.32
N ALA A 101 -8.90 0.10 -10.70
CA ALA A 101 -9.63 1.36 -10.89
C ALA A 101 -8.65 2.50 -11.16
N GLY A 102 -7.82 2.37 -12.20
CA GLY A 102 -6.73 3.32 -12.49
C GLY A 102 -5.45 3.10 -11.67
N VAL A 103 -5.41 2.03 -10.88
CA VAL A 103 -4.28 1.58 -10.05
C VAL A 103 -4.44 0.08 -9.82
N TYR A 104 -3.33 -0.65 -9.64
CA TYR A 104 -3.37 -2.02 -9.11
C TYR A 104 -3.47 -1.95 -7.60
N ALA A 105 -4.51 -2.56 -7.02
CA ALA A 105 -4.76 -2.52 -5.58
C ALA A 105 -4.84 -3.93 -5.00
N PHE A 106 -4.23 -4.11 -3.83
CA PHE A 106 -4.14 -5.37 -3.12
C PHE A 106 -4.47 -5.17 -1.65
N GLY A 107 -5.09 -6.17 -1.02
CA GLY A 107 -5.48 -6.10 0.38
C GLY A 107 -5.43 -7.44 1.11
N ALA A 108 -5.20 -7.36 2.42
CA ALA A 108 -5.46 -8.43 3.36
C ALA A 108 -6.20 -7.86 4.57
N PHE A 109 -7.33 -8.47 4.91
CA PHE A 109 -8.17 -8.04 6.02
C PHE A 109 -7.98 -9.00 7.19
N ARG A 110 -7.32 -8.54 8.27
CA ARG A 110 -6.93 -9.35 9.44
C ARG A 110 -6.07 -10.55 9.05
N PRO A 111 -4.93 -10.36 8.33
CA PRO A 111 -4.03 -11.47 8.04
C PRO A 111 -3.57 -12.12 9.34
N ALA A 112 -3.33 -13.44 9.34
CA ALA A 112 -2.96 -14.17 10.55
C ALA A 112 -1.73 -13.60 11.28
N ALA A 113 -0.79 -13.00 10.55
CA ALA A 113 0.39 -12.34 11.12
C ALA A 113 0.05 -11.00 11.82
N LEU A 114 -1.09 -10.39 11.51
CA LEU A 114 -1.51 -9.08 12.02
C LEU A 114 -3.06 -9.01 12.10
N PRO A 115 -3.69 -9.73 13.05
CA PRO A 115 -5.14 -9.90 13.09
C PRO A 115 -5.92 -8.61 13.40
N ASP A 116 -5.27 -7.66 14.07
CA ASP A 116 -5.86 -6.37 14.44
C ASP A 116 -5.57 -5.27 13.41
N ALA A 117 -5.27 -5.64 12.16
CA ALA A 117 -5.08 -4.66 11.10
C ALA A 117 -5.58 -5.13 9.73
N TYR A 118 -5.81 -4.17 8.85
CA TYR A 118 -5.88 -4.38 7.41
C TYR A 118 -4.59 -3.87 6.77
N VAL A 119 -4.08 -4.60 5.77
CA VAL A 119 -2.88 -4.24 5.02
C VAL A 119 -3.29 -4.01 3.58
N LEU A 120 -3.02 -2.81 3.06
CA LEU A 120 -3.31 -2.41 1.70
C LEU A 120 -2.02 -2.01 0.99
N PHE A 121 -1.91 -2.41 -0.27
CA PHE A 121 -0.84 -2.02 -1.17
C PHE A 121 -1.44 -1.56 -2.51
N GLN A 122 -0.95 -0.43 -3.02
CA GLN A 122 -1.36 0.14 -4.29
C GLN A 122 -0.14 0.54 -5.12
N ILE A 123 -0.20 0.35 -6.43
CA ILE A 123 0.85 0.76 -7.36
C ILE A 123 0.23 1.19 -8.69
N GLY A 124 0.78 2.24 -9.31
CA GLY A 124 0.28 2.75 -10.58
C GLY A 124 0.30 1.71 -11.70
N LEU A 125 -0.50 1.93 -12.74
CA LEU A 125 -0.53 1.05 -13.91
C LEU A 125 0.81 1.03 -14.67
N ASP A 126 1.67 2.02 -14.43
CA ASP A 126 3.06 2.11 -14.90
C ASP A 126 4.07 1.49 -13.92
N PHE A 127 3.58 0.79 -12.88
CA PHE A 127 4.35 0.12 -11.83
C PHE A 127 5.23 1.09 -11.01
N LYS A 128 4.80 2.36 -10.88
CA LYS A 128 5.46 3.39 -10.07
C LYS A 128 4.56 3.89 -8.93
N ASN A 129 5.14 4.77 -8.12
CA ASN A 129 4.48 5.45 -6.99
C ASN A 129 3.79 4.48 -6.02
N PRO A 130 4.49 3.45 -5.49
CA PRO A 130 3.89 2.49 -4.59
C PRO A 130 3.43 3.14 -3.29
N VAL A 131 2.26 2.74 -2.79
CA VAL A 131 1.74 3.14 -1.49
C VAL A 131 1.35 1.92 -0.68
N SER A 132 1.82 1.85 0.56
CA SER A 132 1.35 0.89 1.55
C SER A 132 0.58 1.63 2.64
N THR A 133 -0.56 1.08 3.02
CA THR A 133 -1.41 1.63 4.09
C THR A 133 -1.87 0.52 5.01
N PHE A 134 -1.72 0.74 6.31
CA PHE A 134 -2.16 -0.19 7.34
C PHE A 134 -3.28 0.48 8.12
N LEU A 135 -4.43 -0.18 8.23
CA LEU A 135 -5.51 0.25 9.10
C LEU A 135 -5.46 -0.59 10.38
N VAL A 136 -4.97 -0.01 11.46
CA VAL A 136 -4.93 -0.63 12.79
C VAL A 136 -6.29 -0.45 13.44
N LEU A 137 -6.91 -1.57 13.79
CA LEU A 137 -8.26 -1.63 14.32
C LEU A 137 -8.23 -1.42 15.83
N ASN A 138 -9.02 -0.47 16.30
CA ASN A 138 -9.28 -0.32 17.72
C ASN A 138 -10.47 -1.19 18.14
N PRO A 139 -10.62 -1.44 19.44
CA PRO A 139 -11.84 -2.02 19.98
C PRO A 139 -13.10 -1.23 19.54
N PRO A 140 -14.24 -1.90 19.27
CA PRO A 140 -15.43 -1.24 18.73
C PRO A 140 -15.95 -0.05 19.54
N ASN A 141 -15.73 -0.02 20.86
CA ASN A 141 -16.17 1.04 21.75
C ASN A 141 -15.33 2.34 21.66
N VAL A 142 -14.20 2.33 20.95
CA VAL A 142 -13.36 3.52 20.74
C VAL A 142 -13.95 4.44 19.67
N GLY A 143 -14.70 3.90 18.69
CA GLY A 143 -15.40 4.68 17.66
C GLY A 143 -14.55 5.14 16.46
N TYR A 144 -13.23 4.97 16.51
CA TYR A 144 -12.31 5.25 15.40
C TYR A 144 -11.18 4.22 15.33
N ASN A 145 -10.56 4.09 14.16
CA ASN A 145 -9.39 3.27 13.87
C ASN A 145 -8.22 4.15 13.43
N CYS A 146 -7.01 3.59 13.44
CA CYS A 146 -5.79 4.33 13.09
C CYS A 146 -5.23 3.86 11.75
N SER A 147 -5.29 4.72 10.75
CA SER A 147 -4.65 4.50 9.46
C SER A 147 -3.23 5.06 9.49
N ILE A 148 -2.26 4.28 8.99
CA ILE A 148 -0.90 4.75 8.76
C ILE A 148 -0.46 4.40 7.34
N SER A 149 0.03 5.41 6.61
CA SER A 149 0.39 5.29 5.20
C SER A 149 1.81 5.74 4.91
N SER A 150 2.36 5.25 3.81
CA SER A 150 3.57 5.80 3.20
C SER A 150 3.32 7.10 2.42
N SER A 151 2.07 7.46 2.14
CA SER A 151 1.69 8.71 1.48
C SER A 151 1.08 9.73 2.44
N LYS A 152 1.41 11.01 2.25
CA LYS A 152 0.90 12.11 3.10
C LYS A 152 -0.60 12.30 3.00
N ARG A 153 -1.19 11.95 1.86
CA ARG A 153 -2.63 12.05 1.60
C ARG A 153 -3.18 10.68 1.24
N ALA A 154 -4.48 10.48 1.48
CA ALA A 154 -5.17 9.34 0.91
C ALA A 154 -4.91 9.34 -0.60
N PRO A 155 -4.37 8.26 -1.17
CA PRO A 155 -3.98 8.26 -2.57
C PRO A 155 -5.20 8.50 -3.46
N ALA A 156 -5.18 9.59 -4.23
CA ALA A 156 -6.12 9.81 -5.31
C ALA A 156 -5.60 9.09 -6.57
N LEU A 157 -6.48 8.77 -7.51
CA LEU A 157 -6.07 8.15 -8.78
C LEU A 157 -5.02 8.99 -9.52
N SER A 158 -5.09 10.32 -9.39
CA SER A 158 -4.10 11.24 -9.94
C SER A 158 -2.70 11.07 -9.38
N ASP A 159 -2.56 10.58 -8.14
CA ASP A 159 -1.25 10.34 -7.51
C ASP A 159 -0.51 9.15 -8.16
N PHE A 160 -1.25 8.29 -8.89
CA PHE A 160 -0.72 7.13 -9.61
C PHE A 160 -0.62 7.35 -11.12
N ALA A 161 -1.11 8.49 -11.63
CA ALA A 161 -0.98 8.81 -13.03
C ALA A 161 0.50 9.06 -13.37
N SER A 162 1.00 8.48 -14.46
CA SER A 162 2.30 8.85 -15.00
C SER A 162 2.31 10.34 -15.30
N PRO A 163 3.39 11.09 -14.99
CA PRO A 163 3.51 12.46 -15.47
C PRO A 163 3.42 12.41 -17.00
N VAL A 164 2.40 13.06 -17.56
CA VAL A 164 2.29 13.26 -19.01
C VAL A 164 3.65 13.78 -19.46
N SER A 165 4.32 13.04 -20.36
CA SER A 165 5.57 13.54 -20.93
C SER A 165 5.26 14.89 -21.55
N LYS A 166 5.85 15.95 -21.00
CA LYS A 166 5.85 17.25 -21.65
C LYS A 166 6.56 17.15 -23.00
#